data_AF-A0A7W4EDN7-F1
#
_entry.id   AF-A0A7W4EDN7-F1
#
_cell.length_a   1.000
_cell.length_b   1.000
_cell.length_c   1.000
_cell.angle_alpha   90.00
_cell.angle_beta   90.00
_cell.angle_gamma   90.00
#
_symmetry.space_group_name_H-M   'P 1'
#
loop_
_entity.id
_entity.type
_entity.pdbx_description
1 polymer ?
#
loop_
_entity_poly.entity_id
_entity_poly.type
_entity_poly.pdbx_seq_one_letter_code
_entity_poly.pdbx_strand_id
1 'polypeptide(L)'
;MRKKKLSDNGTLSFRTIIFRGILYVIIIPTTIMLLLVGGFYLKLDVEAGQAQATMKTYLRNKYKEEFVVEKPIRNGSGFAVQGWFEAVAYPVANKKLLFKVMMSLSDSWDDYVDTLWGMQEMARIKPMVDRIMAGSYASTVDIATGEIGNAVTDTKALPLFQEVAHKHSQSILYKLEVTAQNDAPSLVHYERVKQLLQVIKDIPAETKLIYRWYENGTKHVIVLLEDEIAKILHENQDIRIYDKEIVKEKK
;
A
#
# COMPACT_ATOMS: atom_id res chain seq x y z
N MET A 1 16.62 -63.64 -64.49
CA MET A 1 15.49 -62.72 -64.22
C MET A 1 15.20 -62.69 -62.72
N ARG A 2 15.56 -61.59 -62.04
CA ARG A 2 15.33 -61.39 -60.59
C ARG A 2 13.93 -60.78 -60.41
N LYS A 3 12.95 -61.54 -59.93
CA LYS A 3 11.62 -61.00 -59.62
C LYS A 3 11.73 -60.04 -58.43
N LYS A 4 11.48 -58.75 -58.69
CA LYS A 4 11.41 -57.69 -57.68
C LYS A 4 10.17 -57.97 -56.80
N LYS A 5 10.39 -58.19 -55.50
CA LYS A 5 9.29 -58.31 -54.52
C LYS A 5 8.57 -56.96 -54.48
N LEU A 6 7.27 -56.95 -54.79
CA LEU A 6 6.43 -55.75 -54.65
C LEU A 6 6.47 -55.34 -53.18
N SER A 7 6.81 -54.08 -52.93
CA SER A 7 6.76 -53.42 -51.63
C SER A 7 5.37 -53.59 -51.03
N ASP A 8 5.29 -54.27 -49.89
CA ASP A 8 4.10 -54.36 -49.05
C ASP A 8 3.81 -52.95 -48.50
N ASN A 9 2.96 -52.21 -49.21
CA ASN A 9 2.57 -50.86 -48.87
C ASN A 9 1.57 -50.91 -47.71
N GLY A 10 2.16 -50.89 -46.51
CA GLY A 10 1.55 -50.89 -45.18
C GLY A 10 0.10 -50.43 -45.09
N THR A 11 -0.81 -51.39 -44.96
CA THR A 11 -2.14 -51.18 -44.40
C THR A 11 -1.98 -50.97 -42.89
N LEU A 12 -2.17 -49.73 -42.45
CA LEU A 12 -2.05 -49.36 -41.04
C LEU A 12 -3.09 -50.15 -40.23
N SER A 13 -2.65 -50.94 -39.25
CA SER A 13 -3.55 -51.72 -38.39
C SER A 13 -4.63 -50.80 -37.78
N PHE A 14 -5.89 -51.22 -37.80
CA PHE A 14 -7.06 -50.49 -37.28
C PHE A 14 -6.83 -49.97 -35.84
N ARG A 15 -6.09 -50.73 -35.02
CA ARG A 15 -5.66 -50.30 -33.68
C ARG A 15 -4.83 -49.02 -33.72
N THR A 16 -3.89 -48.91 -34.66
CA THR A 16 -3.03 -47.73 -34.86
C THR A 16 -3.83 -46.50 -35.30
N ILE A 17 -4.88 -46.69 -36.11
CA ILE A 17 -5.78 -45.61 -36.54
C ILE A 17 -6.57 -45.09 -35.33
N ILE A 18 -7.11 -45.99 -34.49
CA ILE A 18 -7.82 -45.63 -33.27
C ILE A 18 -6.89 -44.93 -32.26
N PHE A 19 -5.69 -45.46 -32.02
CA PHE A 19 -4.72 -44.86 -31.12
C PHE A 19 -4.30 -43.46 -31.59
N ARG A 20 -4.08 -43.25 -32.90
CA ARG A 20 -3.83 -41.91 -33.46
C ARG A 20 -5.02 -40.98 -33.28
N GLY A 21 -6.24 -41.46 -33.53
CA GLY A 21 -7.47 -40.69 -33.30
C GLY A 21 -7.61 -40.22 -31.85
N ILE A 22 -7.45 -41.12 -30.88
CA ILE A 22 -7.50 -40.80 -29.45
C ILE A 22 -6.39 -39.81 -29.07
N LEU A 23 -5.18 -40.02 -29.61
CA LEU A 23 -4.06 -39.12 -29.38
C LEU A 23 -4.34 -37.70 -29.90
N TYR A 24 -4.94 -37.55 -31.08
CA TYR A 24 -5.33 -36.24 -31.60
C TYR A 24 -6.43 -35.56 -30.77
N VAL A 25 -7.40 -36.34 -30.27
CA VAL A 25 -8.48 -35.83 -29.40
C VAL A 25 -7.94 -35.29 -28.07
N ILE A 26 -6.77 -35.73 -27.60
CA ILE A 26 -6.13 -35.19 -26.40
C ILE A 26 -5.16 -34.06 -26.76
N ILE A 27 -4.27 -34.28 -27.72
CA ILE A 27 -3.22 -33.31 -28.07
C ILE A 27 -3.81 -31.99 -28.55
N ILE A 28 -4.84 -32.03 -29.40
CA ILE A 28 -5.41 -30.81 -30.00
C ILE A 28 -6.01 -29.89 -28.91
N PRO A 29 -6.92 -30.37 -28.02
CA PRO A 29 -7.42 -29.55 -26.92
C PRO A 29 -6.34 -29.09 -25.94
N THR A 30 -5.37 -29.95 -25.60
CA THR A 30 -4.26 -29.56 -24.70
C THR A 30 -3.41 -28.45 -25.33
N THR A 31 -3.11 -28.53 -26.62
CA THR A 31 -2.36 -27.49 -27.34
C THR A 31 -3.14 -26.18 -27.38
N ILE A 32 -4.45 -26.23 -27.68
CA ILE A 32 -5.32 -25.05 -27.66
C ILE A 32 -5.33 -24.42 -26.26
N MET A 33 -5.50 -25.23 -25.21
CA MET A 33 -5.49 -24.77 -23.83
C MET A 33 -4.16 -24.09 -23.47
N LEU A 34 -3.02 -24.67 -23.84
CA LEU A 34 -1.71 -24.07 -23.60
C LEU A 34 -1.52 -22.74 -24.33
N LEU A 35 -1.98 -22.63 -25.58
CA LEU A 35 -1.93 -21.37 -26.33
C LEU A 35 -2.81 -20.29 -25.71
N LEU A 36 -4.01 -20.65 -25.21
CA LEU A 36 -4.89 -19.72 -24.53
C LEU A 36 -4.29 -19.24 -23.20
N VAL A 37 -3.79 -20.15 -22.38
CA VAL A 37 -3.16 -19.81 -21.09
C VAL A 37 -1.89 -18.99 -21.31
N GLY A 38 -1.01 -19.42 -22.24
CA GLY A 38 0.21 -18.71 -22.56
C GLY A 38 -0.03 -17.33 -23.16
N GLY A 39 -0.98 -17.22 -24.10
CA GLY A 39 -1.38 -15.94 -24.69
C GLY A 39 -2.00 -14.99 -23.66
N PHE A 40 -2.81 -15.51 -22.74
CA PHE A 40 -3.38 -14.72 -21.65
C PHE A 40 -2.29 -14.23 -20.68
N TYR A 41 -1.34 -15.09 -20.31
CA TYR A 41 -0.22 -14.72 -19.45
C TYR A 41 0.64 -13.63 -20.07
N LEU A 42 1.03 -13.78 -21.34
CA LEU A 42 1.80 -12.78 -22.08
C LEU A 42 1.05 -11.45 -22.17
N LYS A 43 -0.26 -11.47 -22.40
CA LYS A 43 -1.09 -10.27 -22.43
C LYS A 43 -1.05 -9.54 -21.09
N LEU A 44 -1.21 -10.25 -19.97
CA LEU A 44 -1.14 -9.65 -18.63
C LEU A 44 0.23 -9.03 -18.34
N ASP A 45 1.31 -9.69 -18.73
CA ASP A 45 2.66 -9.16 -18.55
C ASP A 45 2.92 -7.90 -19.39
N VAL A 46 2.45 -7.87 -20.64
CA VAL A 46 2.54 -6.68 -21.50
C VAL A 46 1.72 -5.52 -20.92
N GLU A 47 0.50 -5.77 -20.46
CA GLU A 47 -0.35 -4.76 -19.81
C GLU A 47 0.34 -4.18 -18.55
N ALA A 48 0.92 -5.04 -17.71
CA ALA A 48 1.66 -4.61 -16.52
C ALA A 48 2.90 -3.77 -16.88
N GLY A 49 3.65 -4.16 -17.92
CA GLY A 49 4.82 -3.39 -18.37
C GLY A 49 4.45 -2.02 -18.94
N GLN A 50 3.35 -1.94 -19.71
CA GLN A 50 2.82 -0.66 -20.20
C GLN A 50 2.36 0.22 -19.02
N ALA A 51 1.63 -0.34 -18.06
CA ALA A 51 1.20 0.39 -16.87
C ALA A 51 2.39 0.93 -16.07
N GLN A 52 3.44 0.13 -15.91
CA GLN A 52 4.67 0.52 -15.20
C GLN A 52 5.34 1.72 -15.87
N ALA A 53 5.46 1.68 -17.21
CA ALA A 53 6.05 2.77 -17.99
C ALA A 53 5.22 4.07 -17.91
N THR A 54 3.89 3.94 -17.96
CA THR A 54 2.97 5.09 -17.82
C THR A 54 3.05 5.70 -16.42
N MET A 55 2.99 4.88 -15.36
CA MET A 55 3.14 5.33 -13.98
C MET A 55 4.48 6.04 -13.75
N LYS A 56 5.58 5.49 -14.28
CA LYS A 56 6.90 6.12 -14.19
C LYS A 56 6.93 7.49 -14.89
N THR A 57 6.32 7.57 -16.08
CA THR A 57 6.23 8.81 -16.85
C THR A 57 5.38 9.86 -16.12
N TYR A 58 4.25 9.44 -15.55
CA TYR A 58 3.38 10.28 -14.72
C TYR A 58 4.15 10.91 -13.56
N LEU A 59 4.81 10.09 -12.72
CA LEU A 59 5.57 10.57 -11.56
C LEU A 59 6.69 11.51 -11.96
N ARG A 60 7.45 11.16 -13.01
CA ARG A 60 8.52 12.02 -13.53
C ARG A 60 7.99 13.36 -14.01
N ASN A 61 6.89 13.35 -14.74
CA ASN A 61 6.30 14.58 -15.26
C ASN A 61 5.72 15.44 -14.14
N LYS A 62 5.12 14.82 -13.11
CA LYS A 62 4.52 15.51 -11.96
C LYS A 62 5.59 16.13 -11.06
N TYR A 63 6.57 15.34 -10.61
CA TYR A 63 7.54 15.77 -9.60
C TYR A 63 8.89 16.25 -10.14
N LYS A 64 9.11 16.16 -11.46
CA LYS A 64 10.38 16.52 -12.12
C LYS A 64 11.61 15.79 -11.57
N GLU A 65 11.41 14.56 -11.07
CA GLU A 65 12.43 13.66 -10.52
C GLU A 65 12.29 12.26 -11.15
N GLU A 66 13.34 11.44 -11.10
CA GLU A 66 13.29 10.05 -11.56
C GLU A 66 12.81 9.08 -10.47
N PHE A 67 11.94 8.16 -10.86
CA PHE A 67 11.34 7.16 -9.97
C PHE A 67 11.60 5.74 -10.45
N VAL A 68 11.69 4.84 -9.48
CA VAL A 68 11.53 3.40 -9.70
C VAL A 68 10.09 3.04 -9.37
N VAL A 69 9.43 2.35 -10.28
CA VAL A 69 8.09 1.78 -10.09
C VAL A 69 8.25 0.27 -10.14
N GLU A 70 7.77 -0.45 -9.14
CA GLU A 70 7.77 -1.91 -9.12
C GLU A 70 6.77 -2.51 -10.11
N LYS A 71 6.72 -3.84 -10.25
CA LYS A 71 5.79 -4.48 -11.19
C LYS A 71 4.34 -4.20 -10.75
N PRO A 72 3.52 -3.52 -11.58
CA PRO A 72 2.15 -3.22 -11.22
C PRO A 72 1.29 -4.48 -11.13
N ILE A 73 0.37 -4.46 -10.18
CA ILE A 73 -0.63 -5.51 -9.97
C ILE A 73 -1.98 -4.94 -10.38
N ARG A 74 -2.76 -5.73 -11.12
CA ARG A 74 -4.12 -5.36 -11.52
C ARG A 74 -5.10 -5.78 -10.43
N ASN A 75 -5.84 -4.80 -9.90
CA ASN A 75 -6.83 -4.98 -8.84
C ASN A 75 -8.23 -4.63 -9.35
N GLY A 76 -9.26 -5.26 -8.78
CA GLY A 76 -10.66 -4.92 -9.08
C GLY A 76 -11.12 -5.27 -10.51
N SER A 77 -10.41 -6.15 -11.24
CA SER A 77 -10.81 -6.58 -12.57
C SER A 77 -11.75 -7.79 -12.54
N GLY A 78 -12.77 -7.80 -13.39
CA GLY A 78 -13.74 -8.89 -13.53
C GLY A 78 -14.40 -8.93 -14.91
N PHE A 79 -15.41 -9.78 -15.09
CA PHE A 79 -16.17 -9.82 -16.33
C PHE A 79 -16.78 -8.45 -16.63
N ALA A 80 -16.39 -7.83 -17.75
CA ALA A 80 -16.76 -6.48 -18.16
C ALA A 80 -16.39 -5.33 -17.20
N VAL A 81 -15.59 -5.59 -16.16
CA VAL A 81 -15.12 -4.56 -15.22
C VAL A 81 -13.62 -4.34 -15.41
N GLN A 82 -13.26 -3.14 -15.87
CA GLN A 82 -11.87 -2.71 -15.91
C GLN A 82 -11.43 -2.26 -14.53
N GLY A 83 -10.51 -3.03 -13.95
CA GLY A 83 -9.84 -2.68 -12.70
C GLY A 83 -8.80 -1.57 -12.87
N TRP A 84 -8.06 -1.27 -11.79
CA TRP A 84 -6.92 -0.35 -11.78
C TRP A 84 -5.60 -1.11 -11.62
N PHE A 85 -4.51 -0.48 -12.03
CA PHE A 85 -3.17 -0.93 -11.69
C PHE A 85 -2.70 -0.22 -10.43
N GLU A 86 -2.01 -0.95 -9.57
CA GLU A 86 -1.35 -0.44 -8.38
C GLU A 86 0.10 -0.95 -8.34
N ALA A 87 1.03 -0.06 -8.02
CA ALA A 87 2.43 -0.41 -7.83
C ALA A 87 3.01 0.36 -6.63
N VAL A 88 4.03 -0.23 -6.00
CA VAL A 88 4.91 0.51 -5.09
C VAL A 88 5.93 1.27 -5.93
N ALA A 89 6.21 2.52 -5.56
CA ALA A 89 7.20 3.36 -6.19
C ALA A 89 8.09 4.06 -5.15
N TYR A 90 9.26 4.51 -5.59
CA TYR A 90 10.18 5.34 -4.79
C TYR A 90 11.06 6.22 -5.68
N PRO A 91 11.47 7.40 -5.22
CA PRO A 91 12.43 8.25 -5.93
C PRO A 91 13.80 7.56 -5.96
N VAL A 92 14.52 7.70 -7.07
CA VAL A 92 15.88 7.13 -7.21
C VAL A 92 16.82 7.65 -6.12
N ALA A 93 16.64 8.91 -5.71
CA ALA A 93 17.45 9.53 -4.67
C ALA A 93 17.16 9.01 -3.24
N ASN A 94 15.96 8.45 -2.99
CA ASN A 94 15.56 7.99 -1.66
C ASN A 94 14.71 6.71 -1.70
N LYS A 95 15.38 5.56 -1.70
CA LYS A 95 14.74 4.23 -1.72
C LYS A 95 13.92 3.89 -0.47
N LYS A 96 14.03 4.68 0.61
CA LYS A 96 13.25 4.45 1.85
C LYS A 96 11.85 5.07 1.77
N LEU A 97 11.63 5.97 0.81
CA LEU A 97 10.35 6.64 0.61
C LEU A 97 9.51 5.81 -0.36
N LEU A 98 8.89 4.77 0.19
CA LEU A 98 8.03 3.86 -0.54
C LEU A 98 6.59 4.36 -0.47
N PHE A 99 5.96 4.58 -1.62
CA PHE A 99 4.58 5.05 -1.73
C PHE A 99 3.83 4.26 -2.80
N LYS A 100 2.50 4.32 -2.79
CA LYS A 100 1.70 3.69 -3.85
C LYS A 100 1.46 4.67 -4.98
N VAL A 101 1.52 4.14 -6.20
CA VAL A 101 1.02 4.81 -7.40
C VAL A 101 -0.06 3.93 -8.00
N MET A 102 -1.19 4.54 -8.33
CA MET A 102 -2.32 3.87 -8.93
C MET A 102 -2.66 4.51 -10.27
N MET A 103 -3.15 3.69 -11.19
CA MET A 103 -3.54 4.11 -12.52
C MET A 103 -4.83 3.39 -12.92
N SER A 104 -5.87 4.17 -13.18
CA SER A 104 -7.07 3.72 -13.87
C SER A 104 -6.96 4.08 -15.37
N LEU A 105 -8.05 3.89 -16.13
CA LEU A 105 -8.08 4.31 -17.54
C LEU A 105 -8.07 5.82 -17.72
N SER A 106 -8.71 6.55 -16.81
CA SER A 106 -8.90 7.99 -16.90
C SER A 106 -7.87 8.77 -16.07
N ASP A 107 -7.39 8.18 -14.97
CA ASP A 107 -6.71 8.93 -13.93
C ASP A 107 -5.48 8.19 -13.39
N SER A 108 -4.52 8.97 -12.91
CA SER A 108 -3.35 8.50 -12.17
C SER A 108 -3.24 9.31 -10.90
N TRP A 109 -3.05 8.62 -9.78
CA TRP A 109 -2.87 9.24 -8.48
C TRP A 109 -1.79 8.49 -7.70
N ASP A 110 -1.24 9.16 -6.70
CA ASP A 110 -0.10 8.66 -5.95
C ASP A 110 -0.08 9.24 -4.54
N ASP A 111 0.57 8.51 -3.64
CA ASP A 111 0.71 8.87 -2.23
C ASP A 111 2.08 9.55 -1.95
N TYR A 112 2.78 10.09 -2.97
CA TYR A 112 4.16 10.56 -2.81
C TYR A 112 4.28 11.71 -1.81
N VAL A 113 3.46 12.75 -1.96
CA VAL A 113 3.48 13.94 -1.11
C VAL A 113 3.09 13.58 0.32
N ASP A 114 2.02 12.79 0.46
CA ASP A 114 1.52 12.26 1.73
C ASP A 114 2.61 11.48 2.48
N THR A 115 3.29 10.57 1.77
CA THR A 115 4.39 9.76 2.32
C THR A 115 5.60 10.63 2.67
N LEU A 116 5.99 11.55 1.80
CA LEU A 116 7.14 12.45 2.02
C LEU A 116 6.94 13.30 3.25
N TRP A 117 5.79 13.96 3.36
CA TRP A 117 5.47 14.79 4.51
C TRP A 117 5.35 13.96 5.78
N GLY A 118 4.73 12.79 5.73
CA GLY A 118 4.66 11.88 6.88
C GLY A 118 6.05 11.48 7.39
N MET A 119 6.98 11.15 6.48
CA MET A 119 8.38 10.84 6.84
C MET A 119 9.12 12.04 7.44
N GLN A 120 8.99 13.23 6.85
CA GLN A 120 9.62 14.45 7.34
C GLN A 120 9.11 14.81 8.73
N GLU A 121 7.79 14.70 8.93
CA GLU A 121 7.14 15.05 10.17
C GLU A 121 7.41 14.03 11.28
N MET A 122 7.43 12.73 10.95
CA MET A 122 7.92 11.70 11.86
C MET A 122 9.38 11.99 12.27
N ALA A 123 10.26 12.36 11.34
CA ALA A 123 11.64 12.71 11.67
C ALA A 123 11.73 13.91 12.63
N ARG A 124 10.85 14.91 12.45
CA ARG A 124 10.76 16.09 13.32
C ARG A 124 10.35 15.74 14.75
N ILE A 125 9.29 14.93 14.92
CA ILE A 125 8.77 14.61 16.25
C ILE A 125 9.51 13.44 16.92
N LYS A 126 10.30 12.66 16.17
CA LYS A 126 10.96 11.45 16.66
C LYS A 126 11.71 11.65 17.99
N PRO A 127 12.52 12.71 18.19
CA PRO A 127 13.23 12.90 19.46
C PRO A 127 12.30 13.08 20.67
N MET A 128 11.11 13.65 20.47
CA MET A 128 10.10 13.82 21.51
C MET A 128 9.42 12.48 21.81
N VAL A 129 9.05 11.74 20.77
CA VAL A 129 8.46 10.40 20.92
C VAL A 129 9.45 9.43 21.58
N ASP A 130 10.73 9.45 21.19
CA ASP A 130 11.79 8.63 21.79
C ASP A 130 11.89 8.86 23.32
N ARG A 131 11.83 10.13 23.75
CA ARG A 131 11.87 10.51 25.17
C ARG A 131 10.63 10.03 25.94
N ILE A 132 9.45 10.15 25.35
CA ILE A 132 8.19 9.76 25.97
C ILE A 132 8.09 8.23 26.10
N MET A 133 8.51 7.49 25.07
CA MET A 133 8.37 6.05 25.04
C MET A 133 9.40 5.34 25.92
N ALA A 134 10.63 5.86 25.99
CA ALA A 134 11.71 5.37 26.86
C ALA A 134 11.97 3.84 26.78
N GLY A 135 11.66 3.22 25.63
CA GLY A 135 11.73 1.78 25.43
C GLY A 135 11.40 1.40 23.98
N SER A 136 11.18 0.11 23.69
CA SER A 136 10.84 -0.33 22.33
C SER A 136 9.41 0.06 21.95
N TYR A 137 9.26 0.62 20.76
CA TYR A 137 7.98 1.03 20.19
C TYR A 137 8.08 1.09 18.66
N ALA A 138 6.93 1.11 18.00
CA ALA A 138 6.81 1.49 16.59
C ALA A 138 5.95 2.75 16.49
N SER A 139 6.32 3.68 15.61
CA SER A 139 5.49 4.86 15.33
C SER A 139 5.52 5.24 13.86
N THR A 140 4.41 5.78 13.38
CA THR A 140 4.28 6.39 12.06
C THR A 140 3.49 7.68 12.16
N VAL A 141 3.79 8.61 11.26
CA VAL A 141 2.95 9.77 10.98
C VAL A 141 2.43 9.57 9.57
N ASP A 142 1.11 9.48 9.42
CA ASP A 142 0.44 9.47 8.13
C ASP A 142 -0.22 10.82 7.93
N ILE A 143 -0.01 11.41 6.76
CA ILE A 143 -0.63 12.67 6.36
C ILE A 143 -1.50 12.37 5.14
N ALA A 144 -2.77 12.74 5.18
CA ALA A 144 -3.65 12.65 4.02
C ALA A 144 -4.05 14.06 3.58
N THR A 145 -3.71 14.41 2.34
CA THR A 145 -3.85 15.78 1.82
C THR A 145 -5.01 15.95 0.83
N GLY A 146 -5.59 14.85 0.36
CA GLY A 146 -6.64 14.88 -0.66
C GLY A 146 -6.19 15.62 -1.92
N GLU A 147 -6.99 16.59 -2.37
CA GLU A 147 -6.70 17.35 -3.59
C GLU A 147 -5.50 18.31 -3.47
N ILE A 148 -5.15 18.73 -2.25
CA ILE A 148 -4.07 19.70 -1.99
C ILE A 148 -2.72 19.10 -2.37
N GLY A 149 -2.53 17.81 -2.08
CA GLY A 149 -1.31 17.09 -2.44
C GLY A 149 -1.03 17.15 -3.94
N ASN A 150 -2.06 17.19 -4.78
CA ASN A 150 -1.90 17.32 -6.24
C ASN A 150 -1.54 18.76 -6.66
N ALA A 151 -2.11 19.77 -5.99
CA ALA A 151 -1.92 21.18 -6.35
C ALA A 151 -0.51 21.71 -6.04
N VAL A 152 0.21 21.12 -5.09
CA VAL A 152 1.55 21.58 -4.67
C VAL A 152 2.70 21.07 -5.55
N THR A 153 2.38 20.27 -6.58
CA THR A 153 3.38 19.48 -7.34
C THR A 153 3.99 20.18 -8.55
N ASP A 154 3.48 21.35 -8.94
CA ASP A 154 4.01 22.15 -10.06
C ASP A 154 5.33 22.87 -9.74
N THR A 155 5.93 22.60 -8.58
CA THR A 155 7.14 23.27 -8.11
C THR A 155 8.36 22.35 -8.19
N LYS A 156 9.52 22.90 -8.56
CA LYS A 156 10.80 22.16 -8.62
C LYS A 156 11.27 21.67 -7.24
N ALA A 157 10.79 22.29 -6.17
CA ALA A 157 11.02 21.90 -4.80
C ALA A 157 9.68 21.89 -4.07
N LEU A 158 9.25 20.71 -3.62
CA LEU A 158 8.02 20.57 -2.86
C LEU A 158 8.10 21.38 -1.55
N PRO A 159 7.04 22.12 -1.17
CA PRO A 159 7.01 22.85 0.08
C PRO A 159 7.04 21.89 1.27
N LEU A 160 7.43 22.43 2.43
CA LEU A 160 7.37 21.67 3.68
C LEU A 160 5.92 21.50 4.12
N PHE A 161 5.63 20.38 4.78
CA PHE A 161 4.29 20.10 5.35
C PHE A 161 3.72 21.30 6.12
N GLN A 162 4.50 21.89 7.03
CA GLN A 162 4.05 23.00 7.87
C GLN A 162 3.60 24.22 7.07
N GLU A 163 4.28 24.54 5.96
CA GLU A 163 3.96 25.69 5.12
C GLU A 163 2.59 25.55 4.43
N VAL A 164 2.24 24.32 4.06
CA VAL A 164 0.96 24.01 3.41
C VAL A 164 -0.15 23.83 4.44
N ALA A 165 0.13 23.12 5.53
CA ALA A 165 -0.83 22.82 6.57
C ALA A 165 -1.42 24.09 7.21
N HIS A 166 -0.62 25.12 7.44
CA HIS A 166 -1.13 26.41 7.93
C HIS A 166 -2.17 27.07 7.01
N LYS A 167 -2.14 26.82 5.71
CA LYS A 167 -3.08 27.39 4.73
C LYS A 167 -4.32 26.52 4.50
N HIS A 168 -4.22 25.23 4.81
CA HIS A 168 -5.22 24.22 4.45
C HIS A 168 -5.57 23.27 5.60
N SER A 169 -5.48 23.74 6.84
CA SER A 169 -5.57 22.90 8.05
C SER A 169 -6.81 22.01 8.10
N GLN A 170 -7.96 22.52 7.65
CA GLN A 170 -9.24 21.78 7.66
C GLN A 170 -9.36 20.70 6.57
N SER A 171 -8.39 20.60 5.67
CA SER A 171 -8.43 19.68 4.53
C SER A 171 -7.27 18.67 4.57
N ILE A 172 -6.49 18.68 5.64
CA ILE A 172 -5.38 17.76 5.84
C ILE A 172 -5.64 16.98 7.13
N LEU A 173 -5.59 15.66 7.03
CA LEU A 173 -5.62 14.77 8.18
C LEU A 173 -4.19 14.41 8.58
N TYR A 174 -3.82 14.74 9.80
CA TYR A 174 -2.61 14.29 10.47
C TYR A 174 -2.95 13.12 11.39
N LYS A 175 -2.29 11.97 11.20
CA LYS A 175 -2.49 10.80 12.06
C LYS A 175 -1.16 10.31 12.62
N LEU A 176 -1.01 10.42 13.94
CA LEU A 176 0.10 9.78 14.66
C LEU A 176 -0.35 8.40 15.15
N GLU A 177 0.35 7.35 14.74
CA GLU A 177 0.17 6.01 15.29
C GLU A 177 1.40 5.62 16.12
N VAL A 178 1.17 5.12 17.33
CA VAL A 178 2.22 4.63 18.23
C VAL A 178 1.79 3.29 18.81
N THR A 179 2.68 2.30 18.72
CA THR A 179 2.50 0.97 19.30
C THR A 179 3.64 0.71 20.27
N ALA A 180 3.33 0.67 21.57
CA ALA A 180 4.27 0.25 22.59
C ALA A 180 4.53 -1.25 22.49
N GLN A 181 5.79 -1.65 22.65
CA GLN A 181 6.21 -3.06 22.65
C GLN A 181 6.69 -3.52 24.03
N ASN A 182 6.52 -2.68 25.05
CA ASN A 182 6.78 -3.00 26.44
C ASN A 182 5.48 -3.33 27.17
N ASP A 183 5.57 -4.18 28.19
CA ASP A 183 4.47 -4.64 29.05
C ASP A 183 4.35 -3.74 30.29
N ALA A 184 4.37 -2.42 30.09
CA ALA A 184 4.22 -1.49 31.20
C ALA A 184 2.74 -1.42 31.65
N PRO A 185 2.48 -1.04 32.91
CA PRO A 185 1.10 -0.91 33.36
C PRO A 185 0.32 0.13 32.56
N SER A 186 -0.99 -0.06 32.35
CA SER A 186 -1.84 0.88 31.61
C SER A 186 -1.74 2.33 32.09
N LEU A 187 -1.53 2.55 33.40
CA LEU A 187 -1.33 3.90 33.94
C LEU A 187 -0.13 4.63 33.31
N VAL A 188 0.97 3.92 33.04
CA VAL A 188 2.15 4.49 32.35
C VAL A 188 1.81 4.83 30.91
N HIS A 189 1.00 4.00 30.25
CA HIS A 189 0.55 4.25 28.89
C HIS A 189 -0.36 5.47 28.79
N TYR A 190 -1.27 5.69 29.74
CA TYR A 190 -2.10 6.88 29.80
C TYR A 190 -1.27 8.16 29.92
N GLU A 191 -0.23 8.17 30.75
CA GLU A 191 0.67 9.33 30.87
C GLU A 191 1.49 9.56 29.59
N ARG A 192 1.95 8.50 28.92
CA ARG A 192 2.60 8.61 27.62
C ARG A 192 1.67 9.22 26.57
N VAL A 193 0.41 8.80 26.52
CA VAL A 193 -0.56 9.36 25.58
C VAL A 193 -0.77 10.84 25.85
N LYS A 194 -0.95 11.27 27.11
CA LYS A 194 -1.05 12.70 27.44
C LYS A 194 0.18 13.50 27.00
N GLN A 195 1.38 12.95 27.17
CA GLN A 195 2.61 13.59 26.69
C GLN A 195 2.65 13.65 25.16
N LEU A 196 2.21 12.61 24.45
CA LEU A 196 2.09 12.62 22.99
C LEU A 196 1.09 13.67 22.49
N LEU A 197 -0.03 13.87 23.20
CA LEU A 197 -0.98 14.94 22.88
C LEU A 197 -0.31 16.33 22.93
N GLN A 198 0.60 16.56 23.88
CA GLN A 198 1.36 17.81 23.93
C GLN A 198 2.32 17.99 22.75
N VAL A 199 2.80 16.90 22.13
CA VAL A 199 3.65 16.96 20.93
C VAL A 199 2.85 17.42 19.70
N ILE A 200 1.59 16.99 19.61
CA ILE A 200 0.77 17.15 18.39
C ILE A 200 -0.31 18.25 18.49
N LYS A 201 -0.45 18.91 19.65
CA LYS A 201 -1.52 19.91 19.89
C LYS A 201 -1.49 21.12 18.95
N ASP A 202 -0.31 21.50 18.49
CA ASP A 202 -0.09 22.71 17.69
C ASP A 202 0.06 22.38 16.19
N ILE A 203 -0.26 21.14 15.79
CA ILE A 203 -0.24 20.75 14.37
C ILE A 203 -1.40 21.46 13.67
N PRO A 204 -1.14 22.26 12.62
CA PRO A 204 -2.18 22.98 11.90
C PRO A 204 -2.92 22.05 10.92
N ALA A 205 -3.53 20.98 11.42
CA ALA A 205 -4.28 19.99 10.65
C ALA A 205 -5.29 19.25 11.55
N GLU A 206 -6.34 18.68 10.95
CA GLU A 206 -7.23 17.77 11.68
C GLU A 206 -6.40 16.60 12.22
N THR A 207 -6.37 16.44 13.54
CA THR A 207 -5.40 15.57 14.20
C THR A 207 -6.06 14.33 14.79
N LYS A 208 -5.46 13.18 14.53
CA LYS A 208 -5.83 11.88 15.07
C LYS A 208 -4.64 11.21 15.75
N LEU A 209 -4.86 10.67 16.95
CA LEU A 209 -3.89 9.83 17.64
C LEU A 209 -4.43 8.40 17.75
N ILE A 210 -3.60 7.42 17.41
CA ILE A 210 -3.85 6.01 17.70
C ILE A 210 -2.71 5.47 18.54
N TYR A 211 -3.01 5.07 19.77
CA TYR A 211 -2.05 4.47 20.67
C TYR A 211 -2.44 3.02 20.99
N ARG A 212 -1.48 2.11 20.92
CA ARG A 212 -1.69 0.68 21.16
C ARG A 212 -0.64 0.13 22.12
N TRP A 213 -1.07 -0.72 23.04
CA TRP A 213 -0.16 -1.50 23.89
C TRP A 213 -0.76 -2.86 24.21
N TYR A 214 0.05 -3.68 24.86
CA TYR A 214 -0.38 -4.94 25.45
C TYR A 214 -0.08 -4.89 26.94
N GLU A 215 -1.02 -5.35 27.75
CA GLU A 215 -0.83 -5.56 29.19
C GLU A 215 -1.37 -6.95 29.53
N ASN A 216 -0.51 -7.83 30.07
CA ASN A 216 -0.89 -9.20 30.45
C ASN A 216 -1.56 -10.01 29.33
N GLY A 217 -1.17 -9.76 28.07
CA GLY A 217 -1.74 -10.42 26.89
C GLY A 217 -3.06 -9.83 26.37
N THR A 218 -3.65 -8.86 27.08
CA THR A 218 -4.77 -8.07 26.59
C THR A 218 -4.26 -6.93 25.72
N LYS A 219 -4.88 -6.74 24.55
CA LYS A 219 -4.56 -5.62 23.67
C LYS A 219 -5.40 -4.43 24.10
N HIS A 220 -4.77 -3.28 24.28
CA HIS A 220 -5.45 -2.03 24.53
C HIS A 220 -5.25 -1.06 23.37
N VAL A 221 -6.27 -0.26 23.07
CA VAL A 221 -6.24 0.73 22.01
C VAL A 221 -6.95 2.00 22.46
N ILE A 222 -6.25 3.13 22.36
CA ILE A 222 -6.83 4.47 22.44
C ILE A 222 -6.85 5.05 21.04
N VAL A 223 -8.02 5.53 20.60
CA VAL A 223 -8.19 6.30 19.36
C VAL A 223 -8.78 7.63 19.77
N LEU A 224 -8.10 8.72 19.44
CA LEU A 224 -8.54 10.08 19.73
C LEU A 224 -8.65 10.88 18.44
N LEU A 225 -9.80 11.48 18.21
CA LEU A 225 -10.07 12.47 17.18
C LEU A 225 -9.84 13.89 17.73
N GLU A 226 -9.82 14.89 16.85
CA GLU A 226 -9.48 16.28 17.21
C GLU A 226 -10.33 16.83 18.37
N ASP A 227 -11.64 16.58 18.37
CA ASP A 227 -12.55 17.05 19.43
C ASP A 227 -12.31 16.34 20.77
N GLU A 228 -11.96 15.05 20.74
CA GLU A 228 -11.60 14.26 21.93
C GLU A 228 -10.25 14.71 22.49
N ILE A 229 -9.29 15.03 21.63
CA ILE A 229 -8.00 15.62 22.01
C ILE A 229 -8.23 16.95 22.72
N ALA A 230 -9.09 17.81 22.16
CA ALA A 230 -9.41 19.11 22.75
C ALA A 230 -10.03 18.97 24.16
N LYS A 231 -10.97 18.03 24.35
CA LYS A 231 -11.58 17.79 25.67
C LYS A 231 -10.56 17.28 26.70
N ILE A 232 -9.63 16.41 26.31
CA ILE A 232 -8.58 15.94 27.21
C ILE A 232 -7.63 17.09 27.58
N LEU A 233 -7.20 17.89 26.60
CA LEU A 233 -6.20 18.94 26.79
C LEU A 233 -6.75 20.19 27.51
N HIS A 234 -8.02 20.55 27.28
CA HIS A 234 -8.60 21.81 27.76
C HIS A 234 -9.64 21.62 28.87
N GLU A 235 -10.36 20.50 28.88
CA GLU A 235 -11.43 20.22 29.85
C GLU A 235 -10.99 19.21 30.94
N ASN A 236 -9.74 18.76 30.89
CA ASN A 236 -9.19 17.71 31.76
C ASN A 236 -10.01 16.42 31.74
N GLN A 237 -10.60 16.09 30.58
CA GLN A 237 -11.34 14.84 30.43
C GLN A 237 -10.42 13.64 30.67
N ASP A 238 -10.94 12.68 31.43
CA ASP A 238 -10.20 11.48 31.79
C ASP A 238 -9.96 10.59 30.57
N ILE A 239 -8.68 10.36 30.24
CA ILE A 239 -8.28 9.58 29.07
C ILE A 239 -8.73 8.12 29.12
N ARG A 240 -8.98 7.59 30.32
CA ARG A 240 -9.35 6.18 30.54
C ARG A 240 -10.66 5.81 29.85
N ILE A 241 -11.54 6.76 29.60
CA ILE A 241 -12.82 6.51 28.91
C ILE A 241 -12.63 6.11 27.43
N TYR A 242 -11.46 6.40 26.86
CA TYR A 242 -11.13 6.10 25.46
C TYR A 242 -10.34 4.80 25.31
N ASP A 243 -9.98 4.15 26.41
CA ASP A 243 -9.29 2.87 26.39
C ASP A 243 -10.28 1.75 26.01
N LYS A 244 -9.95 1.05 24.93
CA LYS A 244 -10.69 -0.11 24.45
C LYS A 244 -9.84 -1.36 24.61
N GLU A 245 -10.27 -2.24 25.51
CA GLU A 245 -9.75 -3.60 25.63
C GLU A 245 -10.24 -4.48 24.48
N ILE A 246 -9.31 -5.06 23.73
CA ILE A 246 -9.58 -6.02 22.67
C ILE A 246 -9.07 -7.38 23.14
N VAL A 247 -9.96 -8.13 23.79
CA VAL A 247 -9.71 -9.54 24.11
C VAL A 247 -9.74 -10.32 22.81
N LYS A 248 -8.67 -11.05 22.48
CA LYS A 248 -8.73 -12.02 21.39
C LYS A 248 -9.82 -13.04 21.73
N GLU A 249 -10.92 -13.06 20.99
CA GLU A 249 -11.78 -14.24 20.93
C GLU A 249 -10.89 -15.42 20.55
N LYS A 250 -10.80 -16.41 21.44
CA LYS A 250 -10.19 -17.71 21.12
C LYS A 250 -10.99 -18.29 19.96
N LYS A 251 -10.39 -18.30 18.76
CA LYS A 251 -10.84 -19.16 17.67
C LYS A 251 -10.68 -20.62 18.05
#